data_AF-A0ABC8KD33-F1
#
_entry.id   AF-A0ABC8KD33-F1
#
_cell.length_a   1.000
_cell.length_b   1.000
_cell.length_c   1.000
_cell.angle_alpha   90.00
_cell.angle_beta   90.00
_cell.angle_gamma   90.00
#
_symmetry.space_group_name_H-M   'P 1'
#
loop_
_entity.id
_entity.type
_entity.pdbx_description
1 polymer ?
#
loop_
_entity_poly.entity_id
_entity_poly.type
_entity_poly.pdbx_seq_one_letter_code
_entity_poly.pdbx_strand_id
1 'polypeptide(L)'
;MHAGGWTGVFWDMDEFPLPPGLDVNQFVKNVKLAIWSEGFRGPEVDFFAYTSSDSFNYRDNELFTLFKVEDKRSGFYRLLHGMVNWLYKRQQYGGTKSLLFIAKAMPGEDNDTMISFLNQLFDRGHCILTVVPDGCSPENFDYPEPTLAWYWSDLCSGNKSIELPDPTFSDDDSGSSSPETDRTC
;
A
#
# COMPACT_ATOMS: atom_id res chain seq x y z
N MET A 1 5.17 -20.07 13.55
CA MET A 1 3.75 -20.17 13.19
C MET A 1 3.16 -18.78 13.35
N HIS A 2 2.97 -18.02 12.26
CA HIS A 2 2.33 -16.71 12.35
C HIS A 2 0.83 -16.93 12.57
N ALA A 3 0.29 -16.39 13.67
CA ALA A 3 -1.15 -16.30 13.87
C ALA A 3 -1.77 -15.57 12.68
N GLY A 4 -2.91 -16.06 12.17
CA GLY A 4 -3.55 -15.52 10.96
C GLY A 4 -3.69 -13.99 11.04
N GLY A 5 -3.17 -13.30 10.02
CA GLY A 5 -3.30 -11.85 9.87
C GLY A 5 -4.57 -11.46 9.10
N TRP A 6 -4.96 -10.20 9.18
CA TRP A 6 -6.03 -9.63 8.35
C TRP A 6 -5.42 -8.65 7.36
N THR A 7 -5.96 -8.60 6.15
CA THR A 7 -5.47 -7.68 5.13
C THR A 7 -6.62 -6.85 4.58
N GLY A 8 -6.47 -5.52 4.63
CA GLY A 8 -7.35 -4.57 3.96
C GLY A 8 -6.63 -3.97 2.75
N VAL A 9 -7.28 -4.00 1.59
CA VAL A 9 -6.80 -3.41 0.34
C VAL A 9 -7.60 -2.14 0.07
N PHE A 10 -6.92 -1.01 -0.05
CA PHE A 10 -7.52 0.31 -0.22
C PHE A 10 -7.00 0.90 -1.53
N TRP A 11 -7.87 1.04 -2.52
CA TRP A 11 -7.45 1.21 -3.91
C TRP A 11 -8.08 2.43 -4.55
N ASP A 12 -7.24 3.40 -4.91
CA ASP A 12 -7.60 4.49 -5.81
C ASP A 12 -7.57 3.98 -7.25
N MET A 13 -8.77 3.72 -7.80
CA MET A 13 -8.93 3.17 -9.14
C MET A 13 -8.64 4.17 -10.25
N ASP A 14 -8.76 5.46 -9.95
CA ASP A 14 -8.56 6.51 -10.94
C ASP A 14 -7.06 6.71 -11.18
N GLU A 15 -6.24 6.51 -10.14
CA GLU A 15 -4.77 6.57 -10.23
C GLU A 15 -4.12 5.26 -10.65
N PHE A 16 -4.70 4.12 -10.24
CA PHE A 16 -4.24 2.78 -10.59
C PHE A 16 -5.35 1.99 -11.30
N PRO A 17 -5.72 2.36 -12.53
CA PRO A 17 -6.74 1.64 -13.27
C PRO A 17 -6.27 0.23 -13.64
N LEU A 18 -7.22 -0.70 -13.77
CA LEU A 18 -6.91 -2.05 -14.24
C LEU A 18 -6.34 -2.02 -15.67
N PRO A 19 -5.28 -2.80 -15.94
CA PRO A 19 -4.80 -3.01 -17.30
C PRO A 19 -5.90 -3.54 -18.23
N PRO A 20 -5.85 -3.24 -19.54
CA PRO A 20 -6.80 -3.76 -20.51
C PRO A 20 -6.90 -5.29 -20.47
N GLY A 21 -8.13 -5.80 -20.41
CA GLY A 21 -8.41 -7.24 -20.36
C GLY A 21 -8.34 -7.87 -18.96
N LEU A 22 -7.91 -7.12 -17.93
CA LEU A 22 -7.98 -7.57 -16.53
C LEU A 22 -9.30 -7.11 -15.91
N ASP A 23 -10.13 -8.05 -15.48
CA ASP A 23 -11.34 -7.74 -14.69
C ASP A 23 -11.05 -7.74 -13.18
N VAL A 24 -11.98 -7.15 -12.40
CA VAL A 24 -11.85 -7.02 -10.93
C VAL A 24 -11.74 -8.36 -10.24
N ASN A 25 -12.48 -9.38 -10.68
CA ASN A 25 -12.46 -10.68 -10.02
C ASN A 25 -11.10 -11.35 -10.21
N GLN A 26 -10.52 -11.21 -11.41
CA GLN A 26 -9.17 -11.69 -11.68
C GLN A 26 -8.13 -10.87 -10.91
N PHE A 27 -8.27 -9.54 -10.85
CA PHE A 27 -7.39 -8.69 -10.03
C PHE A 27 -7.43 -9.07 -8.54
N VAL A 28 -8.61 -9.26 -7.95
CA VAL A 28 -8.77 -9.70 -6.56
C VAL A 28 -8.07 -11.05 -6.31
N LYS A 29 -8.17 -12.00 -7.25
CA LYS A 29 -7.43 -13.27 -7.16
C LYS A 29 -5.93 -13.04 -7.21
N ASN A 30 -5.45 -12.20 -8.11
CA ASN A 30 -4.03 -11.91 -8.31
C ASN A 30 -3.44 -11.24 -7.06
N VAL A 31 -4.12 -10.24 -6.49
CA VAL A 31 -3.70 -9.60 -5.22
C VAL A 31 -3.63 -10.61 -4.08
N LYS A 32 -4.63 -11.50 -3.94
CA LYS A 32 -4.60 -12.56 -2.92
C LYS A 32 -3.40 -13.49 -3.11
N LEU A 33 -3.12 -13.88 -4.35
CA LEU A 33 -1.97 -14.74 -4.68
C LEU A 33 -0.64 -14.06 -4.31
N ALA A 34 -0.45 -12.80 -4.71
CA ALA A 34 0.75 -12.02 -4.41
C ALA A 34 0.99 -11.86 -2.90
N ILE A 35 -0.06 -11.52 -2.15
CA ILE A 35 0.04 -11.32 -0.69
C ILE A 35 0.31 -12.66 0.02
N TRP A 36 -0.30 -13.76 -0.43
CA TRP A 36 -0.10 -15.09 0.15
C TRP A 36 1.28 -15.69 -0.13
N SER A 37 1.90 -15.36 -1.29
CA SER A 37 3.28 -15.78 -1.57
C SER A 37 4.27 -15.17 -0.61
N GLU A 38 3.99 -13.96 -0.12
CA GLU A 38 4.79 -13.24 0.89
C GLU A 38 4.44 -13.62 2.35
N GLY A 39 3.62 -14.65 2.55
CA GLY A 39 3.37 -15.21 3.88
C GLY A 39 2.19 -14.58 4.65
N PHE A 40 1.52 -13.58 4.09
CA PHE A 40 0.32 -12.96 4.66
C PHE A 40 -0.94 -13.82 4.47
N ARG A 41 -0.94 -15.03 5.02
CA ARG A 41 -1.97 -16.08 4.79
C ARG A 41 -3.19 -15.92 5.70
N GLY A 42 -3.77 -14.73 5.69
CA GLY A 42 -5.02 -14.43 6.38
C GLY A 42 -6.22 -15.17 5.78
N PRO A 43 -7.27 -15.47 6.57
CA PRO A 43 -8.48 -16.12 6.08
C PRO A 43 -9.24 -15.24 5.08
N GLU A 44 -9.15 -13.92 5.21
CA GLU A 44 -9.90 -12.94 4.41
C GLU A 44 -9.00 -11.76 4.00
N VAL A 45 -9.26 -11.26 2.79
CA VAL A 45 -8.71 -10.01 2.26
C VAL A 45 -9.89 -9.15 1.82
N ASP A 46 -10.09 -8.03 2.50
CA ASP A 46 -11.16 -7.07 2.20
C ASP A 46 -10.66 -6.05 1.18
N PHE A 47 -11.48 -5.70 0.21
CA PHE A 47 -11.17 -4.72 -0.81
C PHE A 47 -12.11 -3.51 -0.71
N PHE A 48 -11.51 -2.33 -0.70
CA PHE A 48 -12.17 -1.04 -0.69
C PHE A 48 -11.63 -0.23 -1.86
N ALA A 49 -12.46 -0.07 -2.89
CA ALA A 49 -12.07 0.63 -4.11
C ALA A 49 -12.77 1.99 -4.20
N TYR A 50 -12.04 3.00 -4.64
CA TYR A 50 -12.48 4.39 -4.71
C TYR A 50 -12.36 4.87 -6.16
N THR A 51 -13.44 5.39 -6.73
CA THR A 51 -13.46 5.90 -8.11
C THR A 51 -14.44 7.06 -8.27
N SER A 52 -14.08 8.02 -9.12
CA SER A 52 -14.98 9.06 -9.61
C SER A 52 -15.81 8.62 -10.81
N SER A 53 -15.47 7.49 -11.43
CA SER A 53 -16.11 7.02 -12.65
C SER A 53 -17.47 6.37 -12.41
N ASP A 54 -18.48 6.77 -13.21
CA ASP A 54 -19.83 6.20 -13.22
C ASP A 54 -20.01 4.90 -13.99
N SER A 55 -19.03 4.51 -14.79
CA SER A 55 -19.15 3.39 -15.72
C SER A 55 -18.61 2.06 -15.20
N PHE A 56 -18.23 1.98 -13.92
CA PHE A 56 -17.59 0.78 -13.40
C PHE A 56 -18.62 -0.34 -13.14
N ASN A 57 -18.66 -1.31 -14.05
CA ASN A 57 -19.56 -2.45 -13.96
C ASN A 57 -18.89 -3.58 -13.18
N TYR A 58 -19.36 -3.79 -11.96
CA TYR A 58 -18.87 -4.82 -11.07
C TYR A 58 -19.97 -5.83 -10.73
N ARG A 59 -19.59 -7.10 -10.57
CA ARG A 59 -20.50 -8.18 -10.18
C ARG A 59 -20.24 -8.52 -8.72
N ASP A 60 -21.25 -8.31 -7.87
CA ASP A 60 -21.17 -8.40 -6.40
C ASP A 60 -20.25 -9.53 -5.88
N ASN A 61 -19.29 -9.15 -5.04
CA ASN A 61 -18.52 -10.03 -4.16
C ASN A 61 -18.58 -9.40 -2.78
N GLU A 62 -18.91 -10.18 -1.78
CA GLU A 62 -19.10 -9.70 -0.41
C GLU A 62 -17.83 -9.05 0.19
N LEU A 63 -16.65 -9.37 -0.35
CA LEU A 63 -15.37 -8.84 0.10
C LEU A 63 -14.89 -7.61 -0.67
N PHE A 64 -15.68 -7.09 -1.63
CA PHE A 64 -15.31 -5.93 -2.43
C PHE A 64 -16.35 -4.82 -2.26
N THR A 65 -15.92 -3.67 -1.75
CA THR A 65 -16.76 -2.49 -1.57
C THR A 65 -16.28 -1.38 -2.49
N LEU A 66 -17.20 -0.85 -3.32
CA LEU A 66 -16.93 0.29 -4.20
C LEU A 66 -17.47 1.58 -3.58
N PHE A 67 -16.64 2.62 -3.54
CA PHE A 67 -17.01 3.97 -3.10
C PHE A 67 -16.88 4.96 -4.24
N LYS A 68 -17.91 5.79 -4.39
CA LYS A 68 -17.89 6.96 -5.26
C LYS A 68 -17.20 8.12 -4.57
N VAL A 69 -16.34 8.81 -5.31
CA VAL A 69 -15.65 10.02 -4.86
C VAL A 69 -15.85 11.13 -5.87
N GLU A 70 -15.94 12.37 -5.42
CA GLU A 70 -16.28 13.51 -6.30
C GLU A 70 -15.02 14.12 -6.93
N ASP A 71 -13.94 14.20 -6.15
CA ASP A 71 -12.65 14.74 -6.56
C ASP A 71 -11.49 13.99 -5.88
N LYS A 72 -10.28 14.19 -6.41
CA LYS A 72 -9.05 13.52 -5.94
C LYS A 72 -8.80 13.72 -4.43
N ARG A 73 -8.97 14.93 -3.90
CA ARG A 73 -8.71 15.19 -2.47
C ARG A 73 -9.77 14.53 -1.61
N SER A 74 -11.03 14.59 -2.01
CA SER A 74 -12.10 13.86 -1.31
C SER A 74 -11.85 12.34 -1.32
N GLY A 75 -11.35 11.80 -2.42
CA GLY A 75 -11.00 10.39 -2.56
C GLY A 75 -9.88 9.97 -1.62
N PHE A 76 -8.81 10.76 -1.55
CA PHE A 76 -7.71 10.55 -0.61
C PHE A 76 -8.17 10.50 0.86
N TYR A 77 -8.95 11.48 1.32
CA TYR A 77 -9.45 11.45 2.70
C TYR A 77 -10.44 10.32 2.94
N ARG A 78 -11.20 9.92 1.91
CA ARG A 78 -12.11 8.77 2.00
C ARG A 78 -11.34 7.45 2.10
N LEU A 79 -10.21 7.34 1.43
CA LEU A 79 -9.28 6.22 1.53
C LEU A 79 -8.68 6.14 2.94
N LEU A 80 -8.12 7.25 3.45
CA LEU A 80 -7.61 7.35 4.82
C LEU A 80 -8.67 6.96 5.86
N HIS A 81 -9.87 7.52 5.74
CA HIS A 81 -10.98 7.21 6.63
C HIS A 81 -11.38 5.72 6.53
N GLY A 82 -11.32 5.14 5.32
CA GLY A 82 -11.51 3.71 5.10
C GLY A 82 -10.53 2.86 5.90
N MET A 83 -9.23 3.19 5.83
CA MET A 83 -8.17 2.51 6.57
C MET A 83 -8.40 2.56 8.08
N VAL A 84 -8.66 3.76 8.62
CA VAL A 84 -8.93 3.97 10.05
C VAL A 84 -10.15 3.18 10.50
N ASN A 85 -11.26 3.27 9.76
CA ASN A 85 -12.51 2.58 10.09
C ASN A 85 -12.35 1.05 10.04
N TRP A 86 -11.61 0.55 9.05
CA TRP A 86 -11.31 -0.88 8.92
C TRP A 86 -10.48 -1.39 10.11
N LEU A 87 -9.44 -0.66 10.49
CA LEU A 87 -8.62 -0.98 11.67
C LEU A 87 -9.46 -0.96 12.95
N TYR A 88 -10.26 0.08 13.15
CA TYR A 88 -11.12 0.24 14.32
C TYR A 88 -12.09 -0.95 14.48
N LYS A 89 -12.79 -1.34 13.40
CA LYS A 89 -13.70 -2.49 13.40
C LYS A 89 -13.00 -3.81 13.70
N ARG A 90 -11.69 -3.88 13.50
CA ARG A 90 -10.88 -5.09 13.69
C ARG A 90 -9.97 -5.04 14.91
N GLN A 91 -10.06 -4.00 15.74
CA GLN A 91 -9.27 -3.85 16.96
C GLN A 91 -9.50 -5.00 17.96
N GLN A 92 -10.73 -5.52 18.01
CA GLN A 92 -11.09 -6.65 18.88
C GLN A 92 -10.52 -8.00 18.41
N TYR A 93 -10.07 -8.11 17.15
CA TYR A 93 -9.50 -9.33 16.63
C TYR A 93 -7.98 -9.32 16.83
N GLY A 94 -7.43 -10.41 17.36
CA GLY A 94 -5.99 -10.62 17.43
C GLY A 94 -5.33 -10.71 16.04
N GLY A 95 -4.01 -10.90 16.03
CA GLY A 95 -3.20 -11.05 14.81
C GLY A 95 -2.84 -9.73 14.13
N THR A 96 -1.82 -9.80 13.28
CA THR A 96 -1.29 -8.65 12.55
C THR A 96 -2.33 -8.10 11.57
N LYS A 97 -2.39 -6.77 11.48
CA LYS A 97 -3.22 -6.08 10.48
C LYS A 97 -2.27 -5.54 9.41
N SER A 98 -2.57 -5.89 8.17
CA SER A 98 -1.80 -5.47 7.01
C SER A 98 -2.68 -4.57 6.16
N LEU A 99 -2.18 -3.39 5.82
CA LEU A 99 -2.90 -2.46 4.97
C LEU A 99 -2.13 -2.34 3.66
N LEU A 100 -2.75 -2.81 2.57
CA LEU A 100 -2.28 -2.53 1.22
C LEU A 100 -3.00 -1.29 0.71
N PHE A 101 -2.29 -0.19 0.56
CA PHE A 101 -2.84 1.01 -0.06
C PHE A 101 -2.26 1.17 -1.47
N ILE A 102 -3.16 1.40 -2.43
CA ILE A 102 -2.87 1.48 -3.86
C ILE A 102 -3.30 2.89 -4.30
N ALA A 103 -2.46 3.88 -4.00
CA ALA A 103 -2.70 5.30 -4.24
C ALA A 103 -1.37 6.06 -4.32
N LYS A 104 -1.31 7.13 -5.10
CA LYS A 104 -0.13 8.01 -5.21
C LYS A 104 -0.14 9.03 -4.08
N ALA A 105 1.02 9.58 -3.76
CA ALA A 105 1.13 10.69 -2.84
C ALA A 105 0.35 11.91 -3.31
N MET A 106 -0.33 12.53 -2.36
CA MET A 106 -0.86 13.88 -2.50
C MET A 106 0.27 14.86 -2.22
N PRO A 107 0.30 16.05 -2.86
CA PRO A 107 1.31 17.06 -2.55
C PRO A 107 1.00 17.81 -1.25
N GLY A 108 2.03 18.35 -0.60
CA GLY A 108 1.90 19.27 0.53
C GLY A 108 1.36 18.62 1.82
N GLU A 109 0.57 19.37 2.58
CA GLU A 109 0.05 18.97 3.91
C GLU A 109 -0.77 17.65 3.88
N ASP A 110 -1.37 17.33 2.73
CA ASP A 110 -2.08 16.06 2.54
C ASP A 110 -1.09 14.88 2.61
N ASN A 111 0.12 15.00 2.04
CA ASN A 111 1.16 13.96 2.16
C ASN A 111 1.59 13.79 3.61
N ASP A 112 1.86 14.90 4.29
CA ASP A 112 2.34 14.91 5.68
C ASP A 112 1.33 14.18 6.59
N THR A 113 0.03 14.34 6.29
CA THR A 113 -1.05 13.64 6.98
C THR A 113 -0.99 12.12 6.75
N MET A 114 -0.77 11.66 5.51
CA MET A 114 -0.62 10.22 5.22
C MET A 114 0.65 9.66 5.87
N ILE A 115 1.79 10.34 5.74
CA ILE A 115 3.06 9.95 6.34
C ILE A 115 2.92 9.77 7.85
N SER A 116 2.32 10.77 8.53
CA SER A 116 2.08 10.73 9.97
C SER A 116 1.15 9.57 10.37
N PHE A 117 0.11 9.31 9.57
CA PHE A 117 -0.78 8.19 9.79
C PHE A 117 -0.06 6.84 9.62
N LEU A 118 0.68 6.65 8.53
CA LEU A 118 1.42 5.43 8.25
C LEU A 118 2.48 5.15 9.33
N ASN A 119 3.26 6.15 9.75
CA ASN A 119 4.22 5.99 10.86
C ASN A 119 3.54 5.50 12.15
N GLN A 120 2.37 6.06 12.49
CA GLN A 120 1.61 5.59 13.66
C GLN A 120 1.12 4.15 13.53
N LEU A 121 0.82 3.68 12.31
CA LEU A 121 0.47 2.28 12.07
C LEU A 121 1.69 1.37 12.25
N PHE A 122 2.84 1.80 11.73
CA PHE A 122 4.10 1.09 11.86
C PHE A 122 4.50 0.92 13.32
N ASP A 123 4.46 2.02 14.10
CA ASP A 123 4.76 2.02 15.55
C ASP A 123 3.84 1.10 16.36
N ARG A 124 2.63 0.82 15.86
CA ARG A 124 1.66 -0.09 16.47
C ARG A 124 1.82 -1.55 16.02
N GLY A 125 2.85 -1.85 15.23
CA GLY A 125 3.14 -3.19 14.73
C GLY A 125 2.22 -3.66 13.61
N HIS A 126 1.62 -2.74 12.85
CA HIS A 126 0.87 -3.07 11.64
C HIS A 126 1.80 -3.12 10.43
N CYS A 127 1.51 -4.00 9.47
CA CYS A 127 2.26 -4.09 8.23
C CYS A 127 1.70 -3.12 7.21
N ILE A 128 2.58 -2.36 6.57
CA ILE A 128 2.24 -1.36 5.58
C ILE A 128 2.71 -1.90 4.23
N LEU A 129 1.76 -2.09 3.32
CA LEU A 129 1.99 -2.63 1.99
C LEU A 129 1.61 -1.56 0.96
N THR A 130 2.37 -1.44 -0.12
CA THR A 130 2.08 -0.41 -1.14
C THR A 130 2.40 -0.88 -2.56
N VAL A 131 2.16 -0.01 -3.54
CA VAL A 131 2.51 -0.21 -4.94
C VAL A 131 3.43 0.91 -5.44
N VAL A 132 4.34 0.54 -6.32
CA VAL A 132 5.17 1.46 -7.09
C VAL A 132 4.61 1.51 -8.51
N PRO A 133 4.34 2.71 -9.07
CA PRO A 133 4.00 2.82 -10.48
C PRO A 133 5.08 2.20 -11.37
N ASP A 134 4.68 1.53 -12.45
CA ASP A 134 5.63 0.90 -13.36
C ASP A 134 6.61 1.94 -13.94
N GLY A 135 7.91 1.62 -13.92
CA GLY A 135 8.98 2.52 -14.39
C GLY A 135 9.49 3.54 -13.37
N CYS A 136 8.94 3.58 -12.15
CA CYS A 136 9.50 4.36 -11.04
C CYS A 136 10.53 3.54 -10.25
N SER A 137 11.53 4.21 -9.66
CA SER A 137 12.48 3.57 -8.75
C SER A 137 11.83 3.33 -7.38
N PRO A 138 11.97 2.14 -6.78
CA PRO A 138 11.47 1.86 -5.43
C PRO A 138 12.28 2.57 -4.34
N GLU A 139 13.44 3.16 -4.66
CA GLU A 139 14.30 3.83 -3.67
C GLU A 139 13.75 5.18 -3.19
N ASN A 140 12.72 5.72 -3.87
CA ASN A 140 12.12 7.02 -3.57
C ASN A 140 10.61 6.86 -3.33
N PHE A 141 10.23 6.15 -2.27
CA PHE A 141 8.83 6.16 -1.85
C PHE A 141 8.46 7.58 -1.38
N ASP A 142 7.32 8.08 -1.88
CA ASP A 142 6.72 9.33 -1.40
C ASP A 142 6.16 9.21 0.04
N TYR A 143 6.24 8.00 0.62
CA TYR A 143 5.71 7.57 1.90
C TYR A 143 6.83 6.90 2.74
N PRO A 144 6.60 6.66 4.05
CA PRO A 144 7.54 5.88 4.85
C PRO A 144 7.83 4.53 4.20
N GLU A 145 9.02 4.00 4.46
CA GLU A 145 9.47 2.73 3.89
C GLU A 145 8.44 1.62 4.21
N PRO A 146 7.83 1.01 3.18
CA PRO A 146 6.77 0.03 3.39
C PRO A 146 7.39 -1.30 3.86
N THR A 147 6.58 -2.11 4.53
CA THR A 147 6.95 -3.51 4.85
C THR A 147 7.18 -4.32 3.57
N LEU A 148 6.34 -4.11 2.56
CA LEU A 148 6.51 -4.67 1.21
C LEU A 148 5.93 -3.72 0.17
N ALA A 149 6.48 -3.77 -1.03
CA ALA A 149 5.96 -3.06 -2.18
C ALA A 149 5.93 -3.97 -3.41
N TRP A 150 5.02 -3.70 -4.36
CA TRP A 150 4.97 -4.34 -5.66
C TRP A 150 5.02 -3.29 -6.76
N TYR A 151 5.60 -3.61 -7.91
CA TYR A 151 5.22 -2.87 -9.11
C TYR A 151 3.75 -3.10 -9.41
N TRP A 152 3.07 -2.08 -9.94
CA TRP A 152 1.64 -2.18 -10.24
C TRP A 152 1.33 -3.35 -11.18
N SER A 153 2.13 -3.54 -12.23
CA SER A 153 2.00 -4.65 -13.17
C SER A 153 2.19 -6.03 -12.53
N ASP A 154 3.13 -6.15 -11.58
CA ASP A 154 3.40 -7.38 -10.85
C ASP A 154 2.24 -7.74 -9.92
N LEU A 155 1.72 -6.76 -9.17
CA LEU A 155 0.55 -6.97 -8.33
C LEU A 155 -0.67 -7.38 -9.19
N CYS A 156 -0.88 -6.72 -10.32
CA CYS A 156 -1.92 -7.05 -11.29
C CYS A 156 -1.81 -8.47 -11.84
N SER A 157 -0.62 -9.07 -11.85
CA SER A 157 -0.36 -10.42 -12.35
C SER A 157 -0.29 -11.47 -11.25
N GLY A 158 -0.28 -11.06 -9.98
CA GLY A 158 -0.13 -11.96 -8.83
C GLY A 158 1.31 -12.40 -8.60
N ASN A 159 2.28 -11.58 -9.04
CA ASN A 159 3.71 -11.82 -8.88
C ASN A 159 4.21 -11.40 -7.49
N LYS A 160 5.50 -11.67 -7.24
CA LYS A 160 6.18 -11.37 -5.97
C LYS A 160 6.41 -9.88 -5.77
N SER A 161 6.65 -9.51 -4.52
CA SER A 161 7.03 -8.15 -4.14
C SER A 161 8.44 -7.79 -4.65
N ILE A 162 8.71 -6.49 -4.68
CA ILE A 162 10.03 -5.92 -4.89
C ILE A 162 10.92 -6.33 -3.71
N GLU A 163 12.18 -6.68 -4.01
CA GLU A 163 13.22 -6.80 -2.99
C GLU A 163 13.62 -5.39 -2.55
N LEU A 164 13.13 -4.97 -1.38
CA LEU A 164 13.54 -3.71 -0.78
C LEU A 164 14.95 -3.89 -0.20
N PRO A 165 15.84 -2.88 -0.32
CA PRO A 165 17.14 -2.95 0.32
C PRO A 165 16.93 -3.15 1.83
N ASP A 166 17.69 -4.07 2.43
CA ASP A 166 17.71 -4.19 3.89
C ASP A 166 18.06 -2.81 4.46
N PRO A 167 17.37 -2.33 5.51
CA PRO A 167 17.79 -1.14 6.23
C PRO A 167 19.11 -1.49 6.90
N THR A 168 20.21 -1.35 6.16
CA THR A 168 21.55 -1.58 6.68
C THR A 168 21.69 -0.64 7.86
N PHE A 169 21.83 -1.22 9.05
CA PHE A 169 22.43 -0.55 10.18
C PHE A 169 23.68 0.14 9.66
N SER A 170 23.63 1.47 9.57
CA SER A 170 24.83 2.27 9.43
C SER A 170 25.65 1.99 10.68
N ASP A 171 26.63 1.10 10.57
CA ASP A 171 27.73 0.97 11.52
C ASP A 171 28.55 2.27 11.47
N ASP A 172 28.00 3.34 12.04
CA ASP A 172 28.74 4.56 12.33
C ASP A 172 29.43 4.36 13.68
N ASP A 173 30.58 3.69 13.65
CA ASP A 173 31.59 3.82 14.70
C ASP A 173 32.79 4.62 14.20
N SER A 174 32.75 5.91 14.53
CA SER A 174 33.85 6.77 14.97
C SER A 174 35.24 6.64 14.32
N GLY A 175 35.56 7.61 13.45
CA GLY A 175 36.74 8.46 13.66
C GLY A 175 37.93 8.33 12.70
N SER A 176 38.13 9.34 11.86
CA SER A 176 39.29 10.27 11.93
C SER A 176 39.23 11.30 10.78
N SER A 177 39.81 12.47 11.04
CA SER A 177 39.57 13.75 10.37
C SER A 177 40.34 14.03 9.06
N SER A 178 39.73 14.91 8.25
CA SER A 178 40.31 15.96 7.37
C SER A 178 40.75 15.60 5.92
N PRO A 179 40.85 16.58 4.98
CA PRO A 179 39.73 17.32 4.37
C PRO A 179 39.81 17.40 2.82
N GLU A 180 38.75 17.96 2.23
CA GLU A 180 38.62 18.57 0.88
C GLU A 180 39.01 17.77 -0.38
N THR A 181 38.03 17.60 -1.28
CA THR A 181 38.06 18.27 -2.59
C THR A 181 36.69 18.21 -3.29
N ASP A 182 36.21 19.40 -3.61
CA ASP A 182 35.35 19.81 -4.72
C ASP A 182 34.91 18.72 -5.73
N ARG A 183 33.59 18.58 -5.93
CA ARG A 183 32.97 18.48 -7.27
C ARG A 183 31.44 18.56 -7.25
N THR A 184 30.98 19.43 -8.13
CA THR A 184 29.63 19.77 -8.57
C THR A 184 28.85 18.59 -9.18
N CYS A 185 27.57 18.48 -8.82
CA CYS A 185 26.39 18.49 -9.70
C CYS A 185 25.13 18.66 -8.86
#